data_AF-A0A3F2V0K8-F1
#
_entry.id   AF-A0A3F2V0K8-F1
#
_cell.length_a   1.000
_cell.length_b   1.000
_cell.length_c   1.000
_cell.angle_alpha   90.00
_cell.angle_beta   90.00
_cell.angle_gamma   90.00
#
_symmetry.space_group_name_H-M   'P 1'
#
loop_
_entity.id
_entity.type
_entity.pdbx_description
1 polymer ?
#
loop_
_entity_poly.entity_id
_entity_poly.type
_entity_poly.pdbx_seq_one_letter_code
_entity_poly.pdbx_strand_id
1 'polypeptide(L)'
;MVPNKLKWYRNKKLDQWICFWTVPFFYTLFGIIFVPLSWMMPPRSPNNELAQIVEFMQSQNLLIATTLLILSIGLAAVANACYAIQMRRMSVSPAFRIAFIMGSVAGCIVGCLFPMFCFGLGAFRPDYDPKILAMLYDFGYLSFIGSLGCFCIMWSMLGLAIILDKNRILPKWLGYYTVWQYMTELFAATVWIAKTGPFAWDGVMAFWFNMVLYVPWQIIIYYQIFLAIKNQPDSELGNADIASSGPATGATV
;
A
#
# COMPACT_ATOMS: atom_id res chain seq x y z
N MET A 1 35.97 -27.23 11.55
CA MET A 1 34.73 -27.39 10.75
C MET A 1 34.11 -26.02 10.58
N VAL A 2 34.26 -25.40 9.40
CA VAL A 2 33.59 -24.13 9.09
C VAL A 2 32.10 -24.43 8.95
N PRO A 3 31.20 -23.77 9.69
CA PRO A 3 29.78 -24.02 9.51
C PRO A 3 29.43 -23.69 8.06
N ASN A 4 28.81 -24.66 7.36
CA ASN A 4 28.29 -24.50 6.01
C ASN A 4 27.61 -23.13 5.92
N LYS A 5 28.24 -22.17 5.22
CA LYS A 5 27.63 -20.86 4.95
C LYS A 5 26.32 -21.15 4.25
N LEU A 6 25.20 -20.95 4.94
CA LEU A 6 23.88 -21.34 4.44
C LEU A 6 23.67 -20.74 3.04
N LYS A 7 23.18 -21.57 2.11
CA LYS A 7 23.00 -21.23 0.67
C LYS A 7 22.24 -19.92 0.43
N TRP A 8 21.41 -19.45 1.37
CA TRP A 8 20.64 -18.21 1.24
C TRP A 8 21.52 -16.94 1.23
N TYR A 9 22.76 -16.99 1.73
CA TYR A 9 23.72 -15.86 1.65
C TYR A 9 24.31 -15.64 0.24
N ARG A 10 24.01 -16.51 -0.75
CA ARG A 10 24.57 -16.40 -2.11
C ARG A 10 23.95 -15.26 -2.93
N ASN A 11 22.71 -14.86 -2.62
CA ASN A 11 22.06 -13.73 -3.29
C ASN A 11 22.19 -12.48 -2.42
N LYS A 12 23.12 -11.59 -2.78
CA LYS A 12 23.38 -10.34 -2.03
C LYS A 12 22.16 -9.41 -1.95
N LYS A 13 21.15 -9.61 -2.81
CA LYS A 13 19.91 -8.82 -2.88
C LYS A 13 18.70 -9.57 -2.29
N LEU A 14 18.91 -10.67 -1.56
CA LEU A 14 17.82 -11.51 -1.03
C LEU A 14 16.82 -10.70 -0.19
N ASP A 15 17.32 -9.81 0.65
CA ASP A 15 16.52 -8.89 1.47
C ASP A 15 15.56 -8.03 0.62
N GLN A 16 16.06 -7.42 -0.46
CA GLN A 16 15.25 -6.65 -1.38
C GLN A 16 14.22 -7.51 -2.10
N TRP A 17 14.60 -8.73 -2.50
CA TRP A 17 13.68 -9.66 -3.16
C TRP A 17 12.56 -10.13 -2.24
N ILE A 18 12.86 -10.38 -0.96
CA ILE A 18 11.84 -10.71 0.05
C ILE A 18 10.83 -9.56 0.14
N CYS A 19 11.29 -8.31 0.31
CA CYS A 19 10.40 -7.14 0.34
C CYS A 19 9.60 -6.99 -0.96
N PHE A 20 10.26 -7.15 -2.11
CA PHE A 20 9.64 -7.03 -3.43
C PHE A 20 8.50 -8.03 -3.64
N TRP A 21 8.68 -9.30 -3.26
CA TRP A 21 7.66 -10.35 -3.41
C TRP A 21 6.49 -10.21 -2.43
N THR A 22 6.63 -9.42 -1.36
CA THR A 22 5.49 -9.09 -0.50
C THR A 22 4.43 -8.26 -1.23
N VAL A 23 4.81 -7.47 -2.24
CA VAL A 23 3.90 -6.61 -3.01
C VAL A 23 2.79 -7.43 -3.70
N PRO A 24 3.09 -8.36 -4.63
CA PRO A 24 2.04 -9.12 -5.31
C PRO A 24 1.27 -10.02 -4.35
N PHE A 25 1.92 -10.57 -3.31
CA PHE A 25 1.22 -11.37 -2.29
C PHE A 25 0.18 -10.53 -1.54
N PHE A 26 0.58 -9.35 -1.05
CA PHE A 26 -0.30 -8.44 -0.33
C PHE A 26 -1.47 -7.97 -1.21
N TYR A 27 -1.20 -7.45 -2.41
CA TYR A 27 -2.28 -6.94 -3.28
C TYR A 27 -3.20 -8.04 -3.81
N THR A 28 -2.69 -9.25 -4.04
CA THR A 28 -3.53 -10.40 -4.43
C THR A 28 -4.44 -10.82 -3.28
N LEU A 29 -3.88 -10.97 -2.08
CA LEU A 29 -4.66 -11.29 -0.88
C LEU A 29 -5.71 -10.21 -0.62
N PHE A 30 -5.31 -8.94 -0.68
CA PHE A 30 -6.20 -7.80 -0.50
C PHE A 30 -7.32 -7.78 -1.53
N GLY A 31 -7.03 -7.98 -2.82
CA GLY A 31 -8.02 -8.03 -3.89
C GLY A 31 -9.02 -9.18 -3.73
N ILE A 32 -8.56 -10.38 -3.36
CA ILE A 32 -9.42 -11.54 -3.09
C ILE A 32 -10.31 -11.29 -1.86
N ILE A 33 -9.78 -10.67 -0.81
CA ILE A 33 -10.57 -10.45 0.39
C ILE A 33 -11.60 -9.33 0.17
N PHE A 34 -11.21 -8.19 -0.40
CA PHE A 34 -12.09 -7.03 -0.58
C PHE A 34 -13.21 -7.24 -1.60
N VAL A 35 -12.95 -8.02 -2.66
CA VAL A 35 -13.89 -8.16 -3.78
C VAL A 35 -14.76 -9.41 -3.60
N PRO A 36 -14.30 -10.65 -3.87
CA PRO A 36 -15.18 -11.82 -3.86
C PRO A 36 -15.55 -12.33 -2.46
N LEU A 37 -14.71 -12.13 -1.43
CA LEU A 37 -14.99 -12.63 -0.09
C LEU A 37 -15.94 -11.69 0.68
N SER A 38 -15.53 -10.44 0.90
CA SER A 38 -16.28 -9.50 1.73
C SER A 38 -17.35 -8.71 1.00
N TRP A 39 -17.28 -8.64 -0.34
CA TRP A 39 -18.12 -7.74 -1.14
C TRP A 39 -18.01 -6.28 -0.70
N MET A 40 -16.88 -5.86 -0.12
CA MET A 40 -16.65 -4.46 0.24
C MET A 40 -16.45 -3.58 -0.99
N MET A 41 -15.93 -4.18 -2.07
CA MET A 41 -15.61 -3.51 -3.34
C MET A 41 -16.29 -4.20 -4.54
N PRO A 42 -16.86 -3.44 -5.50
CA PRO A 42 -17.05 -1.99 -5.50
C PRO A 42 -17.87 -1.52 -4.28
N PRO A 43 -17.64 -0.28 -3.80
CA PRO A 43 -18.29 0.21 -2.60
C PRO A 43 -19.80 0.28 -2.81
N ARG A 44 -20.55 -0.12 -1.77
CA ARG A 44 -22.01 0.01 -1.76
C ARG A 44 -22.41 1.48 -1.65
N SER A 45 -23.61 1.83 -2.08
CA SER A 45 -24.03 3.22 -2.16
C SER A 45 -24.19 3.87 -0.79
N PRO A 46 -23.92 5.18 -0.64
CA PRO A 46 -24.31 5.96 0.55
C PRO A 46 -25.82 5.96 0.81
N ASN A 47 -26.63 5.68 -0.20
CA ASN A 47 -28.10 5.72 -0.12
C ASN A 47 -28.72 4.33 0.01
N ASN A 48 -27.92 3.31 0.32
CA ASN A 48 -28.45 1.97 0.59
C ASN A 48 -29.50 2.00 1.71
N GLU A 49 -30.53 1.19 1.56
CA GLU A 49 -31.55 1.07 2.61
C GLU A 49 -30.96 0.47 3.89
N LEU A 50 -31.50 0.87 5.03
CA LEU A 50 -31.00 0.44 6.34
C LEU A 50 -30.95 -1.09 6.47
N ALA A 51 -31.94 -1.80 5.92
CA ALA A 51 -31.98 -3.26 5.92
C ALA A 51 -30.78 -3.88 5.16
N GLN A 52 -30.42 -3.31 4.01
CA GLN A 52 -29.29 -3.79 3.20
C GLN A 52 -27.95 -3.51 3.88
N ILE A 53 -27.84 -2.38 4.59
CA ILE A 53 -26.66 -2.06 5.39
C ILE A 53 -26.51 -3.09 6.52
N VAL A 54 -27.59 -3.37 7.26
CA VAL A 54 -27.58 -4.35 8.35
C VAL A 54 -27.18 -5.73 7.84
N GLU A 55 -27.77 -6.18 6.72
CA GLU A 55 -27.44 -7.47 6.10
C GLU A 55 -25.95 -7.59 5.78
N PHE A 56 -25.36 -6.56 5.18
CA PHE A 56 -23.94 -6.52 4.89
C PHE A 56 -23.08 -6.51 6.16
N MET A 57 -23.40 -5.60 7.09
CA MET A 57 -22.64 -5.40 8.32
C MET A 57 -22.69 -6.64 9.23
N GLN A 58 -23.72 -7.47 9.13
CA GLN A 58 -23.87 -8.70 9.92
C GLN A 58 -23.44 -9.98 9.17
N SER A 59 -22.81 -9.85 8.00
CA SER A 59 -22.39 -11.02 7.23
C SER A 59 -21.16 -11.71 7.83
N GLN A 60 -21.19 -13.05 7.93
CA GLN A 60 -20.07 -13.85 8.43
C GLN A 60 -18.81 -13.66 7.57
N ASN A 61 -19.00 -13.48 6.25
CA ASN A 61 -17.90 -13.23 5.33
C ASN A 61 -17.16 -11.92 5.63
N LEU A 62 -17.88 -10.88 6.05
CA LEU A 62 -17.27 -9.61 6.43
C LEU A 62 -16.35 -9.78 7.66
N LEU A 63 -16.79 -10.53 8.68
CA LEU A 63 -15.99 -10.80 9.87
C LEU A 63 -14.70 -11.59 9.55
N ILE A 64 -14.81 -12.62 8.71
CA ILE A 64 -13.65 -13.40 8.24
C ILE A 64 -12.71 -12.49 7.46
N ALA A 65 -13.24 -11.71 6.52
CA ALA A 65 -12.47 -10.79 5.70
C ALA A 65 -11.71 -9.76 6.54
N THR A 66 -12.38 -9.09 7.48
CA THR A 66 -11.75 -8.07 8.33
C THR A 66 -10.65 -8.68 9.20
N THR A 67 -10.84 -9.91 9.68
CA THR A 67 -9.82 -10.63 10.46
C THR A 67 -8.57 -10.91 9.62
N LEU A 68 -8.75 -11.43 8.41
CA LEU A 68 -7.63 -11.70 7.48
C LEU A 68 -6.90 -10.42 7.06
N LEU A 69 -7.62 -9.32 6.91
CA LEU A 69 -7.05 -8.02 6.56
C LEU A 69 -6.26 -7.40 7.71
N ILE A 70 -6.76 -7.50 8.95
CA ILE A 70 -6.01 -7.08 10.14
C ILE A 70 -4.69 -7.86 10.27
N LEU A 71 -4.71 -9.17 10.02
CA LEU A 71 -3.49 -9.99 10.06
C LEU A 71 -2.47 -9.66 8.96
N SER A 72 -2.94 -9.14 7.82
CA SER A 72 -2.10 -8.87 6.66
C SER A 72 -1.68 -7.42 6.49
N ILE A 73 -2.29 -6.47 7.21
CA ILE A 73 -2.03 -5.02 7.03
C ILE A 73 -0.56 -4.63 7.24
N GLY A 74 0.17 -5.34 8.12
CA GLY A 74 1.60 -5.11 8.34
C GLY A 74 2.47 -5.35 7.10
N LEU A 75 1.99 -6.17 6.15
CA LEU A 75 2.69 -6.41 4.89
C LEU A 75 2.73 -5.16 3.99
N ALA A 76 1.79 -4.23 4.15
CA ALA A 76 1.80 -2.97 3.40
C ALA A 76 3.06 -2.13 3.70
N ALA A 77 3.54 -2.14 4.94
CA ALA A 77 4.78 -1.45 5.32
C ALA A 77 6.00 -2.10 4.65
N VAL A 78 6.04 -3.45 4.61
CA VAL A 78 7.11 -4.20 3.94
C VAL A 78 7.09 -3.98 2.43
N ALA A 79 5.90 -3.95 1.83
CA ALA A 79 5.71 -3.65 0.41
C ALA A 79 6.24 -2.26 0.06
N ASN A 80 5.90 -1.23 0.84
CA ASN A 80 6.39 0.14 0.59
C ASN A 80 7.88 0.32 0.91
N ALA A 81 8.48 -0.53 1.75
CA ALA A 81 9.90 -0.50 2.03
C ALA A 81 10.75 -0.76 0.76
N CYS A 82 10.28 -1.59 -0.18
CA CYS A 82 11.02 -1.82 -1.42
C CYS A 82 11.14 -0.54 -2.29
N TYR A 83 10.14 0.35 -2.22
CA TYR A 83 10.18 1.65 -2.89
C TYR A 83 11.13 2.61 -2.17
N ALA A 84 11.09 2.65 -0.83
CA ALA A 84 11.99 3.47 -0.03
C ALA A 84 13.48 3.07 -0.18
N ILE A 85 13.77 1.78 -0.41
CA ILE A 85 15.13 1.32 -0.74
C ILE A 85 15.61 1.93 -2.06
N GLN A 86 14.75 2.01 -3.08
CA GLN A 86 15.12 2.66 -4.34
C GLN A 86 15.24 4.18 -4.17
N MET A 87 14.38 4.81 -3.36
CA MET A 87 14.51 6.24 -3.03
C MET A 87 15.82 6.57 -2.30
N ARG A 88 16.38 5.65 -1.51
CA ARG A 88 17.70 5.84 -0.87
C ARG A 88 18.83 6.00 -1.88
N ARG A 89 18.69 5.45 -3.09
CA ARG A 89 19.69 5.52 -4.17
C ARG A 89 19.55 6.78 -5.02
N MET A 90 18.45 7.52 -4.87
CA MET A 90 18.21 8.76 -5.59
C MET A 90 19.06 9.90 -5.01
N SER A 91 19.34 10.93 -5.81
CA SER A 91 20.14 12.09 -5.42
C SER A 91 19.40 13.11 -4.53
N VAL A 92 18.27 12.72 -3.93
CA VAL A 92 17.38 13.60 -3.15
C VAL A 92 17.64 13.45 -1.65
N SER A 93 17.18 14.42 -0.87
CA SER A 93 17.33 14.38 0.59
C SER A 93 16.68 13.12 1.19
N PRO A 94 17.29 12.48 2.21
CA PRO A 94 16.67 11.42 2.98
C PRO A 94 15.29 11.77 3.56
N ALA A 95 15.00 13.07 3.73
CA ALA A 95 13.68 13.55 4.15
C ALA A 95 12.55 13.01 3.27
N PHE A 96 12.77 12.86 1.95
CA PHE A 96 11.75 12.38 1.02
C PHE A 96 11.35 10.92 1.31
N ARG A 97 12.33 10.03 1.51
CA ARG A 97 12.02 8.62 1.83
C ARG A 97 11.41 8.45 3.22
N ILE A 98 11.79 9.28 4.20
CA ILE A 98 11.23 9.26 5.55
C ILE A 98 9.78 9.72 5.50
N ALA A 99 9.50 10.87 4.88
CA ALA A 99 8.16 11.41 4.73
C ALA A 99 7.27 10.47 3.88
N PHE A 100 7.82 9.81 2.86
CA PHE A 100 7.12 8.77 2.10
C PHE A 100 6.63 7.62 2.98
N ILE A 101 7.52 7.01 3.79
CA ILE A 101 7.14 5.91 4.70
C ILE A 101 6.16 6.38 5.78
N MET A 102 6.38 7.55 6.38
CA MET A 102 5.48 8.10 7.39
C MET A 102 4.08 8.37 6.81
N GLY A 103 4.02 8.93 5.60
CA GLY A 103 2.75 9.12 4.87
C GLY A 103 2.06 7.81 4.52
N SER A 104 2.83 6.78 4.11
CA SER A 104 2.31 5.43 3.85
C SER A 104 1.68 4.81 5.09
N VAL A 105 2.35 4.87 6.24
CA VAL A 105 1.83 4.33 7.52
C VAL A 105 0.60 5.10 7.97
N ALA A 106 0.61 6.43 7.92
CA ALA A 106 -0.55 7.25 8.24
C ALA A 106 -1.75 6.89 7.34
N GLY A 107 -1.54 6.80 6.03
CA GLY A 107 -2.56 6.37 5.08
C GLY A 107 -3.07 4.96 5.33
N CYS A 108 -2.21 3.99 5.67
CA CYS A 108 -2.65 2.62 5.98
C CYS A 108 -3.49 2.55 7.25
N ILE A 109 -3.18 3.37 8.27
CA ILE A 109 -3.97 3.39 9.51
C ILE A 109 -5.38 3.92 9.22
N VAL A 110 -5.50 5.08 8.58
CA VAL A 110 -6.80 5.71 8.37
C VAL A 110 -7.56 5.02 7.23
N GLY A 111 -6.88 4.72 6.13
CA GLY A 111 -7.46 4.13 4.92
C GLY A 111 -7.71 2.63 5.00
N CYS A 112 -7.02 1.87 5.86
CA CYS A 112 -7.22 0.41 5.95
C CYS A 112 -7.60 -0.04 7.36
N LEU A 113 -6.89 0.38 8.41
CA LEU A 113 -7.13 -0.16 9.75
C LEU A 113 -8.48 0.28 10.34
N PHE A 114 -8.82 1.56 10.23
CA PHE A 114 -10.11 2.09 10.69
C PHE A 114 -11.32 1.41 10.03
N PRO A 115 -11.40 1.26 8.68
CA PRO A 115 -12.50 0.52 8.08
C PRO A 115 -12.57 -0.93 8.58
N MET A 116 -11.44 -1.61 8.79
CA MET A 116 -11.46 -2.96 9.36
C MET A 116 -12.07 -2.99 10.76
N PHE A 117 -11.80 -1.98 11.60
CA PHE A 117 -12.43 -1.88 12.91
C PHE A 117 -13.92 -1.57 12.81
N CYS A 118 -14.34 -0.70 11.90
CA CYS A 118 -15.77 -0.37 11.73
C CYS A 118 -16.58 -1.55 11.20
N PHE A 119 -16.13 -2.16 10.10
CA PHE A 119 -16.79 -3.30 9.48
C PHE A 119 -16.69 -4.56 10.35
N GLY A 120 -15.51 -4.79 10.95
CA GLY A 120 -15.29 -5.94 11.82
C GLY A 120 -16.10 -5.86 13.10
N LEU A 121 -16.20 -4.67 13.72
CA LEU A 121 -17.04 -4.47 14.89
C LEU A 121 -18.52 -4.67 14.58
N GLY A 122 -18.99 -4.12 13.45
CA GLY A 122 -20.37 -4.31 13.02
C GLY A 122 -20.73 -5.78 12.82
N ALA A 123 -19.81 -6.58 12.27
CA ALA A 123 -20.01 -8.02 12.06
C ALA A 123 -19.77 -8.88 13.30
N PHE A 124 -19.09 -8.35 14.32
CA PHE A 124 -18.70 -9.11 15.50
C PHE A 124 -19.85 -9.35 16.48
N ARG A 125 -20.79 -8.40 16.62
CA ARG A 125 -21.92 -8.51 17.55
C ARG A 125 -23.26 -8.38 16.82
N PRO A 126 -24.17 -9.36 16.97
CA PRO A 126 -25.44 -9.38 16.23
C PRO A 126 -26.47 -8.36 16.74
N ASP A 127 -26.40 -7.98 18.02
CA ASP A 127 -27.47 -7.23 18.70
C ASP A 127 -27.30 -5.70 18.64
N TYR A 128 -26.57 -5.17 17.66
CA TYR A 128 -26.44 -3.72 17.49
C TYR A 128 -27.73 -3.10 16.96
N ASP A 129 -28.08 -1.90 17.48
CA ASP A 129 -29.13 -1.08 16.87
C ASP A 129 -28.77 -0.82 15.38
N PRO A 130 -29.71 -1.04 14.44
CA PRO A 130 -29.48 -0.80 13.01
C PRO A 130 -28.86 0.56 12.68
N LYS A 131 -29.20 1.62 13.41
CA LYS A 131 -28.65 2.97 13.19
C LYS A 131 -27.17 3.07 13.58
N ILE A 132 -26.72 2.28 14.56
CA ILE A 132 -25.29 2.20 14.90
C ILE A 132 -24.53 1.49 13.77
N LEU A 133 -25.10 0.43 13.20
CA LEU A 133 -24.49 -0.26 12.05
C LEU A 133 -24.41 0.67 10.83
N ALA A 134 -25.41 1.51 10.58
CA ALA A 134 -25.36 2.53 9.54
C ALA A 134 -24.25 3.56 9.77
N MET A 135 -24.07 4.04 11.00
CA MET A 135 -22.97 4.95 11.33
C MET A 135 -21.59 4.29 11.15
N LEU A 136 -21.43 3.02 11.55
CA LEU A 136 -20.19 2.26 11.34
C LEU A 136 -19.93 2.01 9.86
N TYR A 137 -20.97 1.73 9.08
CA TYR A 137 -20.91 1.57 7.64
C TYR A 137 -20.42 2.85 6.96
N ASP A 138 -21.03 4.00 7.30
CA ASP A 138 -20.64 5.31 6.78
C ASP A 138 -19.19 5.62 7.16
N PHE A 139 -18.81 5.44 8.43
CA PHE A 139 -17.46 5.71 8.87
C PHE A 139 -16.44 4.76 8.21
N GLY A 140 -16.79 3.49 8.02
CA GLY A 140 -15.95 2.52 7.31
C GLY A 140 -15.65 2.99 5.89
N TYR A 141 -16.68 3.33 5.10
CA TYR A 141 -16.48 3.80 3.72
C TYR A 141 -15.83 5.19 3.64
N LEU A 142 -16.21 6.13 4.50
CA LEU A 142 -15.60 7.47 4.55
C LEU A 142 -14.13 7.40 5.01
N SER A 143 -13.78 6.47 5.90
CA SER A 143 -12.39 6.25 6.27
C SER A 143 -11.64 5.55 5.14
N PHE A 144 -12.20 4.54 4.48
CA PHE A 144 -11.51 3.84 3.40
C PHE A 144 -11.28 4.73 2.16
N ILE A 145 -12.33 5.40 1.69
CA ILE A 145 -12.33 6.18 0.44
C ILE A 145 -12.07 7.66 0.74
N GLY A 146 -12.76 8.22 1.71
CA GLY A 146 -12.68 9.66 2.01
C GLY A 146 -11.43 10.10 2.74
N SER A 147 -10.65 9.18 3.33
CA SER A 147 -9.38 9.53 3.99
C SER A 147 -8.15 9.29 3.14
N LEU A 148 -8.30 8.92 1.86
CA LEU A 148 -7.16 8.66 1.00
C LEU A 148 -6.25 9.90 0.81
N GLY A 149 -6.74 11.10 1.13
CA GLY A 149 -5.92 12.30 1.32
C GLY A 149 -4.73 12.13 2.28
N CYS A 150 -4.75 11.16 3.21
CA CYS A 150 -3.59 10.83 4.04
C CYS A 150 -2.40 10.29 3.22
N PHE A 151 -2.64 9.70 2.05
CA PHE A 151 -1.61 9.27 1.11
C PHE A 151 -1.05 10.42 0.25
N CYS A 152 -1.61 11.63 0.31
CA CYS A 152 -1.10 12.80 -0.42
C CYS A 152 0.40 13.02 -0.16
N ILE A 153 0.85 12.92 1.09
CA ILE A 153 2.27 13.07 1.42
C ILE A 153 3.09 11.96 0.78
N MET A 154 2.62 10.71 0.86
CA MET A 154 3.28 9.56 0.24
C MET A 154 3.46 9.79 -1.27
N TRP A 155 2.39 10.13 -1.99
CA TRP A 155 2.43 10.36 -3.43
C TRP A 155 3.28 11.56 -3.82
N SER A 156 3.17 12.67 -3.08
CA SER A 156 3.98 13.87 -3.31
C SER A 156 5.47 13.56 -3.18
N MET A 157 5.86 12.86 -2.11
CA MET A 157 7.26 12.54 -1.86
C MET A 157 7.83 11.58 -2.88
N LEU A 158 7.08 10.53 -3.27
CA LEU A 158 7.53 9.60 -4.30
C LEU A 158 7.64 10.27 -5.67
N GLY A 159 6.61 11.01 -6.09
CA GLY A 159 6.57 11.70 -7.38
C GLY A 159 7.69 12.73 -7.51
N LEU A 160 7.83 13.62 -6.50
CA LEU A 160 8.89 14.63 -6.49
C LEU A 160 10.29 14.01 -6.39
N ALA A 161 10.48 12.94 -5.61
CA ALA A 161 11.76 12.25 -5.56
C ALA A 161 12.19 11.76 -6.95
N ILE A 162 11.27 11.11 -7.68
CA ILE A 162 11.54 10.65 -9.05
C ILE A 162 11.85 11.83 -9.97
N ILE A 163 11.09 12.93 -9.90
CA ILE A 163 11.26 14.11 -10.76
C ILE A 163 12.58 14.86 -10.46
N LEU A 164 13.02 14.92 -9.21
CA LEU A 164 14.23 15.63 -8.80
C LEU A 164 15.51 14.78 -8.90
N ASP A 165 15.38 13.45 -8.94
CA ASP A 165 16.51 12.52 -8.92
C ASP A 165 17.47 12.68 -10.13
N LYS A 166 18.72 13.08 -9.90
CA LYS A 166 19.75 13.18 -10.94
C LYS A 166 20.33 11.81 -11.31
N ASN A 167 20.20 10.80 -10.44
CA ASN A 167 20.74 9.45 -10.66
C ASN A 167 19.86 8.63 -11.61
N ARG A 168 18.61 9.05 -11.83
CA ARG A 168 17.62 8.41 -12.72
C ARG A 168 17.39 6.94 -12.35
N ILE A 169 17.27 6.65 -11.05
CA ILE A 169 16.97 5.31 -10.54
C ILE A 169 15.64 4.78 -11.10
N LEU A 170 14.66 5.68 -11.23
CA LEU A 170 13.38 5.44 -11.88
C LEU A 170 13.18 6.44 -13.04
N PRO A 171 12.42 6.07 -14.09
CA PRO A 171 12.21 6.94 -15.22
C PRO A 171 11.37 8.18 -14.85
N LYS A 172 11.74 9.35 -15.39
CA LYS A 172 11.11 10.64 -15.03
C LYS A 172 9.61 10.71 -15.28
N TRP A 173 9.13 10.08 -16.34
CA TRP A 173 7.71 10.05 -16.68
C TRP A 173 6.86 9.38 -15.60
N LEU A 174 7.43 8.41 -14.87
CA LEU A 174 6.74 7.75 -13.76
C LEU A 174 6.47 8.72 -12.61
N GLY A 175 7.35 9.71 -12.40
CA GLY A 175 7.11 10.78 -11.45
C GLY A 175 5.87 11.60 -11.78
N TYR A 176 5.67 11.95 -13.06
CA TYR A 176 4.46 12.65 -13.51
C TYR A 176 3.20 11.79 -13.39
N TYR A 177 3.31 10.47 -13.62
CA TYR A 177 2.18 9.56 -13.34
C TYR A 177 1.88 9.52 -11.83
N THR A 178 2.89 9.44 -10.97
CA THR A 178 2.66 9.49 -9.51
C THR A 178 2.01 10.80 -9.05
N VAL A 179 2.21 11.93 -9.75
CA VAL A 179 1.47 13.17 -9.48
C VAL A 179 -0.04 13.01 -9.75
N TRP A 180 -0.45 12.20 -10.73
CA TRP A 180 -1.86 11.88 -10.92
C TRP A 180 -2.45 11.05 -9.77
N GLN A 181 -1.66 10.21 -9.09
CA GLN A 181 -2.11 9.53 -7.87
C GLN A 181 -2.40 10.54 -6.75
N TYR A 182 -1.60 11.60 -6.63
CA TYR A 182 -1.91 12.68 -5.69
C TYR A 182 -3.26 13.37 -6.04
N MET A 183 -3.52 13.60 -7.33
CA MET A 183 -4.76 14.24 -7.78
C MET A 183 -6.00 13.37 -7.50
N THR A 184 -5.89 12.04 -7.60
CA THR A 184 -7.02 11.16 -7.27
C THR A 184 -7.38 11.23 -5.79
N GLU A 185 -6.41 11.41 -4.89
CA GLU A 185 -6.70 11.59 -3.46
C GLU A 185 -7.44 12.89 -3.16
N LEU A 186 -7.19 13.94 -3.93
CA LEU A 186 -7.96 15.19 -3.81
C LEU A 186 -9.42 14.99 -4.23
N PHE A 187 -9.67 14.20 -5.29
CA PHE A 187 -11.03 13.85 -5.67
C PHE A 187 -11.70 12.95 -4.62
N ALA A 188 -10.96 12.03 -4.02
CA ALA A 188 -11.48 11.18 -2.96
C ALA A 188 -11.94 11.98 -1.72
N ALA A 189 -11.30 13.12 -1.41
CA ALA A 189 -11.74 14.00 -0.32
C ALA A 189 -13.15 14.60 -0.53
N THR A 190 -13.65 14.66 -1.77
CA THR A 190 -14.98 15.21 -2.07
C THR A 190 -16.14 14.35 -1.57
N VAL A 191 -15.90 13.08 -1.23
CA VAL A 191 -16.92 12.14 -0.73
C VAL A 191 -17.52 12.55 0.62
N TRP A 192 -16.82 13.42 1.36
CA TRP A 192 -17.34 14.02 2.60
C TRP A 192 -18.46 15.03 2.35
N ILE A 193 -18.59 15.53 1.12
CA ILE A 193 -19.52 16.59 0.74
C ILE A 193 -20.68 16.03 -0.10
N ALA A 194 -20.41 15.04 -0.95
CA ALA A 194 -21.39 14.47 -1.87
C ALA A 194 -21.85 13.07 -1.42
N LYS A 195 -23.17 12.88 -1.30
CA LYS A 195 -23.81 11.58 -1.01
C LYS A 195 -24.34 10.87 -2.26
N THR A 196 -24.41 11.57 -3.39
CA THR A 196 -24.90 11.06 -4.67
C THR A 196 -24.06 11.59 -5.83
N GLY A 197 -24.14 10.91 -6.98
CA GLY A 197 -23.50 11.36 -8.21
C GLY A 197 -22.01 11.03 -8.28
N PRO A 198 -21.24 11.70 -9.16
CA PRO A 198 -19.87 11.29 -9.50
C PRO A 198 -18.87 11.41 -8.34
N PHE A 199 -19.16 12.26 -7.35
CA PHE A 199 -18.30 12.54 -6.20
C PHE A 199 -18.74 11.80 -4.92
N ALA A 200 -19.82 11.02 -4.95
CA ALA A 200 -20.13 10.07 -3.88
C ALA A 200 -19.05 8.98 -3.82
N TRP A 201 -18.89 8.29 -2.70
CA TRP A 201 -17.82 7.30 -2.55
C TRP A 201 -17.97 6.09 -3.50
N ASP A 202 -19.17 5.83 -4.03
CA ASP A 202 -19.47 4.84 -5.06
C ASP A 202 -19.46 5.44 -6.49
N GLY A 203 -19.21 6.74 -6.60
CA GLY A 203 -19.25 7.50 -7.83
C GLY A 203 -18.05 7.28 -8.75
N VAL A 204 -18.23 7.68 -10.01
CA VAL A 204 -17.21 7.52 -11.07
C VAL A 204 -15.91 8.28 -10.76
N MET A 205 -15.98 9.47 -10.16
CA MET A 205 -14.78 10.27 -9.91
C MET A 205 -14.07 9.89 -8.61
N ALA A 206 -14.80 9.53 -7.55
CA ALA A 206 -14.20 9.15 -6.28
C ALA A 206 -13.59 7.74 -6.29
N PHE A 207 -14.27 6.78 -6.94
CA PHE A 207 -13.84 5.38 -6.94
C PHE A 207 -13.24 4.93 -8.27
N TRP A 208 -14.01 4.99 -9.36
CA TRP A 208 -13.60 4.37 -10.62
C TRP A 208 -12.42 5.07 -11.28
N PHE A 209 -12.39 6.40 -11.28
CA PHE A 209 -11.27 7.18 -11.78
C PHE A 209 -9.98 6.88 -11.00
N ASN A 210 -10.08 6.73 -9.68
CA ASN A 210 -8.96 6.31 -8.85
C ASN A 210 -8.48 4.90 -9.24
N MET A 211 -9.38 3.92 -9.38
CA MET A 211 -9.02 2.55 -9.78
C MET A 211 -8.34 2.48 -11.16
N VAL A 212 -8.85 3.21 -12.15
CA VAL A 212 -8.30 3.23 -13.51
C VAL A 212 -6.89 3.81 -13.56
N LEU A 213 -6.55 4.75 -12.68
CA LEU A 213 -5.20 5.29 -12.57
C LEU A 213 -4.30 4.45 -11.66
N TYR A 214 -4.82 3.98 -10.54
CA TYR A 214 -4.04 3.26 -9.54
C TYR A 214 -3.59 1.88 -10.04
N VAL A 215 -4.48 1.09 -10.63
CA VAL A 215 -4.16 -0.31 -11.02
C VAL A 215 -3.03 -0.38 -12.06
N PRO A 216 -3.06 0.37 -13.18
CA PRO A 216 -1.96 0.35 -14.14
C PRO A 216 -0.69 0.96 -13.55
N TRP A 217 -0.80 2.02 -12.75
CA TRP A 217 0.35 2.61 -12.05
C TRP A 217 1.04 1.58 -11.14
N GLN A 218 0.28 0.80 -10.37
CA GLN A 218 0.78 -0.23 -9.46
C GLN A 218 1.56 -1.32 -10.22
N ILE A 219 1.07 -1.75 -11.39
CA ILE A 219 1.75 -2.72 -12.24
C ILE A 219 3.06 -2.13 -12.80
N ILE A 220 3.00 -0.89 -13.27
CA ILE A 220 4.14 -0.17 -13.84
C ILE A 220 5.23 0.05 -12.79
N ILE A 221 4.92 0.63 -11.64
CA ILE A 221 5.90 0.90 -10.59
C ILE A 221 6.52 -0.41 -10.10
N TYR A 222 5.74 -1.47 -9.95
CA TYR A 222 6.24 -2.78 -9.57
C TYR A 222 7.28 -3.30 -10.57
N TYR A 223 7.00 -3.21 -11.87
CA TYR A 223 7.96 -3.58 -12.90
C TYR A 223 9.21 -2.68 -12.91
N GLN A 224 9.07 -1.38 -12.71
CA GLN A 224 10.21 -0.47 -12.65
C GLN A 224 11.09 -0.72 -11.43
N ILE A 225 10.50 -1.09 -10.30
CA ILE A 225 11.24 -1.48 -9.09
C ILE A 225 11.96 -2.82 -9.30
N PHE A 226 11.33 -3.78 -9.98
CA PHE A 226 12.01 -5.02 -10.40
C PHE A 226 13.29 -4.72 -11.20
N LEU A 227 13.19 -3.85 -12.20
CA LEU A 227 14.34 -3.43 -13.00
C LEU A 227 15.39 -2.70 -12.15
N ALA A 228 14.96 -1.82 -11.24
CA ALA A 228 15.86 -1.08 -10.37
C ALA A 228 16.66 -2.00 -9.43
N ILE A 229 16.02 -3.02 -8.85
CA ILE A 229 16.68 -4.04 -8.02
C ILE A 229 17.63 -4.88 -8.87
N LYS A 230 17.16 -5.37 -10.04
CA LYS A 230 17.96 -6.20 -10.94
C LYS A 230 19.24 -5.48 -11.39
N ASN A 231 19.12 -4.22 -11.78
CA ASN A 231 20.21 -3.41 -12.32
C ASN A 231 21.08 -2.73 -11.25
N GLN A 232 20.77 -2.87 -9.96
CA GLN A 232 21.58 -2.30 -8.89
C GLN A 232 22.99 -2.93 -8.86
N PRO A 233 24.08 -2.14 -8.93
CA PRO A 233 25.43 -2.65 -8.74
C PRO A 233 25.63 -3.23 -7.33
N ASP A 234 26.40 -4.30 -7.23
CA ASP A 234 26.72 -4.93 -5.93
C ASP A 234 27.43 -3.98 -4.97
N SER A 235 28.19 -3.00 -5.47
CA SER A 235 28.90 -1.99 -4.68
C SER A 235 27.97 -0.98 -3.98
N GLU A 236 26.72 -0.83 -4.45
CA GLU A 236 25.73 0.05 -3.82
C GLU A 236 24.95 -0.65 -2.71
N LEU A 237 25.16 -1.95 -2.50
CA LEU A 237 24.44 -2.70 -1.49
C LEU A 237 25.03 -2.40 -0.11
N GLY A 238 24.16 -2.16 0.88
CA GLY A 238 24.62 -1.90 2.26
C GLY A 238 25.33 -3.07 2.92
N ASN A 239 25.26 -4.27 2.34
CA ASN A 239 25.95 -5.49 2.76
C ASN A 239 27.17 -5.83 1.87
N ALA A 240 27.58 -4.93 0.96
CA ALA A 240 28.68 -5.15 0.03
C ALA A 240 30.01 -5.45 0.77
N ASP A 241 30.27 -4.74 1.87
CA ASP A 241 31.51 -4.85 2.66
C ASP A 241 31.59 -6.14 3.50
N ILE A 242 30.45 -6.77 3.80
CA ILE A 242 30.39 -8.03 4.57
C ILE A 242 30.87 -9.20 3.69
N ALA A 243 30.74 -9.09 2.36
CA ALA A 243 31.16 -10.12 1.42
C ALA A 243 32.66 -10.05 1.07
N SER A 244 33.31 -8.89 1.22
CA SER A 244 34.73 -8.67 0.88
C SER A 244 35.68 -9.03 2.02
N SER A 245 35.22 -9.11 3.27
CA SER A 245 36.02 -9.48 4.45
C SER A 245 36.17 -11.01 4.65
N GLY A 246 36.45 -11.76 3.57
CA GLY A 246 36.90 -13.15 3.69
C GLY A 246 38.29 -13.21 4.34
N PRO A 247 38.65 -14.28 5.09
CA PRO A 247 39.91 -14.32 5.81
C PRO A 247 41.08 -14.22 4.83
N ALA A 248 42.00 -13.29 5.09
CA ALA A 248 43.22 -13.11 4.34
C ALA A 248 44.02 -14.42 4.33
N THR A 249 43.97 -15.17 3.23
CA THR A 249 44.95 -16.21 2.93
C THR A 249 46.24 -15.51 2.52
N GLY A 250 47.17 -15.37 3.44
CA GLY A 250 48.51 -14.86 3.11
C GLY A 250 49.29 -14.30 4.29
N ALA A 251 49.69 -15.16 5.23
CA ALA A 251 50.88 -14.94 6.05
C ALA A 251 51.54 -16.30 6.29
N THR A 252 52.26 -16.77 5.29
CA THR A 252 53.34 -17.75 5.48
C THR A 252 54.54 -17.00 6.04
N VAL A 253 54.89 -17.30 7.29
CA VAL A 253 56.26 -17.21 7.82
C VAL A 253 56.72 -18.65 8.04
#